data_AF-A0A353ZCT5-F1
#
_entry.id   AF-A0A353ZCT5-F1
#
_cell.length_a   1.000
_cell.length_b   1.000
_cell.length_c   1.000
_cell.angle_alpha   90.00
_cell.angle_beta   90.00
_cell.angle_gamma   90.00
#
_symmetry.space_group_name_H-M   'P 1'
#
loop_
_entity.id
_entity.type
_entity.pdbx_description
1 polymer ?
#
loop_
_entity_poly.entity_id
_entity_poly.type
_entity_poly.pdbx_seq_one_letter_code
_entity_poly.pdbx_strand_id
1 'polypeptide(L)'
;MMALQVVHSPEDLPETITSTVFLAGPSPRKEGDANWRLEAIEALRRAGYDGVVLAPVPRDGHWPRDYNDQIAWESAHLALADVILMWVPRDLETLPGFTTNVEFGEWLHSGKLLYGRPADAPKTSYLDARYRSVNARQKPPFQQPAESLADLALQVVQRVGSGASRSAGERQVPLAVWRTSQFQAWYHEVVQAGNRLDGARVLWSFFIPQANNLLLSYALQVKVWVAAEKRHKENEFILSRPDISAICAYCPDEGTHALLDTRVVLVREFRSPGRTADGFVHDLPGGSTVKPGADPREVAASELREETGMTLPAARFRSLGARQLVAPYGTHKAHLFAVRLTAQELAEIERLERQETVFGVADETERTQVEVRKLSQVLSERLVDHASVGMIMQACLEDWMEPATQR
;
A
#
# COMPACT_ATOMS: atom_id res chain seq x y z
N MET A 1 -18.88 21.08 -14.11
CA MET A 1 -17.83 20.10 -14.42
C MET A 1 -16.61 20.87 -14.84
N MET A 2 -15.45 20.56 -14.26
CA MET A 2 -14.20 21.11 -14.79
C MET A 2 -13.94 20.46 -16.16
N ALA A 3 -13.33 21.21 -17.07
CA ALA A 3 -12.97 20.69 -18.38
C ALA A 3 -11.57 20.04 -18.29
N LEU A 4 -11.35 18.98 -19.07
CA LEU A 4 -10.03 18.37 -19.26
C LEU A 4 -8.98 19.44 -19.56
N GLN A 5 -7.89 19.44 -18.78
CA GLN A 5 -6.74 20.32 -18.98
C GLN A 5 -5.56 19.53 -19.56
N VAL A 6 -4.81 20.13 -20.49
CA VAL A 6 -3.59 19.52 -21.05
C VAL A 6 -2.37 20.34 -20.64
N VAL A 7 -1.39 19.66 -20.05
CA VAL A 7 -0.07 20.17 -19.70
C VAL A 7 0.94 19.56 -20.65
N HIS A 8 1.65 20.40 -21.38
CA HIS A 8 2.67 20.03 -22.36
C HIS A 8 4.06 20.12 -21.74
N SER A 9 5.03 19.30 -22.16
CA SER A 9 6.43 19.55 -21.76
C SER A 9 6.91 20.91 -22.33
N PRO A 10 7.61 21.78 -21.56
CA PRO A 10 8.06 21.62 -20.16
C PRO A 10 7.19 22.40 -19.15
N GLU A 11 5.89 22.59 -19.41
CA GLU A 11 4.96 23.34 -18.55
C GLU A 11 4.83 22.70 -17.15
N ASP A 12 4.59 23.55 -16.16
CA ASP A 12 4.32 23.14 -14.79
C ASP A 12 2.89 22.58 -14.62
N LEU A 13 2.72 21.70 -13.64
CA LEU A 13 1.41 21.24 -13.22
C LEU A 13 0.55 22.40 -12.68
N PRO A 14 -0.79 22.35 -12.87
CA PRO A 14 -1.72 23.28 -12.23
C PRO A 14 -1.59 23.23 -10.71
N GLU A 15 -1.85 24.34 -10.02
CA GLU A 15 -1.71 24.46 -8.56
C GLU A 15 -2.47 23.36 -7.80
N THR A 16 -3.63 22.97 -8.33
CA THR A 16 -4.47 21.89 -7.82
C THR A 16 -4.83 20.93 -8.96
N ILE A 17 -4.81 19.63 -8.68
CA ILE A 17 -5.23 18.57 -9.60
C ILE A 17 -6.23 17.64 -8.91
N THR A 18 -7.10 16.99 -9.68
CA THR A 18 -7.96 15.89 -9.19
C THR A 18 -7.42 14.53 -9.63
N SER A 19 -6.94 14.45 -10.87
CA SER A 19 -6.28 13.27 -11.42
C SER A 19 -5.32 13.65 -12.55
N THR A 20 -4.36 12.76 -12.83
CA THR A 20 -3.38 12.91 -13.91
C THR A 20 -3.26 11.67 -14.78
N VAL A 21 -3.18 11.89 -16.10
CA VAL A 21 -2.96 10.82 -17.09
C VAL A 21 -1.76 11.20 -17.95
N PHE A 22 -0.71 10.39 -17.93
CA PHE A 22 0.45 10.58 -18.81
C PHE A 22 0.26 9.84 -20.14
N LEU A 23 0.57 10.52 -21.26
CA LEU A 23 0.48 9.95 -22.60
C LEU A 23 1.83 9.39 -23.07
N ALA A 24 2.08 8.12 -22.73
CA ALA A 24 3.28 7.39 -23.12
C ALA A 24 3.11 6.69 -24.47
N GLY A 25 4.19 6.60 -25.25
CA GLY A 25 4.16 6.00 -26.59
C GLY A 25 5.11 6.69 -27.56
N PRO A 26 5.28 6.15 -28.78
CA PRO A 26 6.16 6.74 -29.78
C PRO A 26 5.75 8.18 -30.09
N SER A 27 6.73 9.05 -30.29
CA SER A 27 6.53 10.44 -30.70
C SER A 27 6.83 10.61 -32.19
N PRO A 28 6.08 11.46 -32.91
CA PRO A 28 6.41 11.93 -34.25
C PRO A 28 7.87 12.37 -34.34
N ARG A 29 8.57 12.03 -35.43
CA ARG A 29 9.99 12.41 -35.64
C ARG A 29 10.16 13.53 -36.65
N LYS A 30 9.21 13.65 -37.58
CA LYS A 30 9.19 14.66 -38.64
C LYS A 30 7.82 15.32 -38.71
N GLU A 31 7.78 16.52 -39.28
CA GLU A 31 6.54 17.19 -39.62
C GLU A 31 5.73 16.33 -40.61
N GLY A 32 4.45 16.11 -40.30
CA GLY A 32 3.56 15.24 -41.08
C GLY A 32 3.45 13.79 -40.56
N ASP A 33 4.32 13.34 -39.65
CA ASP A 33 4.15 12.06 -38.97
C ASP A 33 2.87 12.06 -38.12
N ALA A 34 2.16 10.91 -38.06
CA ALA A 34 0.90 10.80 -37.32
C ALA A 34 1.09 11.07 -35.81
N ASN A 35 0.36 12.06 -35.28
CA ASN A 35 0.37 12.39 -33.85
C ASN A 35 -0.89 11.86 -33.14
N TRP A 36 -0.82 10.60 -32.73
CA TRP A 36 -1.91 9.90 -32.03
C TRP A 36 -2.31 10.55 -30.70
N ARG A 37 -1.49 11.42 -30.09
CA ARG A 37 -1.80 12.05 -28.79
C ARG A 37 -3.00 12.99 -28.88
N LEU A 38 -3.22 13.64 -30.02
CA LEU A 38 -4.41 14.48 -30.23
C LEU A 38 -5.69 13.63 -30.20
N GLU A 39 -5.66 12.47 -30.86
CA GLU A 39 -6.76 11.50 -30.85
C GLU A 39 -6.98 10.92 -29.45
N ALA A 40 -5.91 10.67 -28.69
CA ALA A 40 -6.00 10.18 -27.31
C ALA A 40 -6.64 11.21 -26.36
N ILE A 41 -6.25 12.49 -26.47
CA ILE A 41 -6.86 13.58 -25.69
C ILE A 41 -8.35 13.69 -25.99
N GLU A 42 -8.73 13.59 -27.27
CA GLU A 42 -10.13 13.64 -27.66
C GLU A 42 -10.90 12.38 -27.23
N ALA A 43 -10.29 11.20 -27.28
CA ALA A 43 -10.87 9.98 -26.73
C ALA A 43 -11.13 10.09 -25.22
N LEU A 44 -10.17 10.64 -24.46
CA LEU A 44 -10.35 10.93 -23.02
C LEU A 44 -11.49 11.92 -22.77
N ARG A 45 -11.56 13.01 -23.55
CA ARG A 45 -12.65 13.98 -23.46
C ARG A 45 -14.00 13.33 -23.71
N ARG A 46 -14.14 12.51 -24.77
CA ARG A 46 -15.38 11.79 -25.08
C ARG A 46 -15.74 10.73 -24.03
N ALA A 47 -14.76 10.10 -23.41
CA ALA A 47 -14.96 9.17 -22.30
C ALA A 47 -15.39 9.88 -21.00
N GLY A 48 -15.40 11.22 -20.96
CA GLY A 48 -15.79 12.00 -19.80
C GLY A 48 -14.66 12.25 -18.80
N TYR A 49 -13.39 12.10 -19.21
CA TYR A 49 -12.26 12.47 -18.37
C TYR A 49 -12.20 13.99 -18.18
N ASP A 50 -12.09 14.45 -16.93
CA ASP A 50 -12.09 15.87 -16.55
C ASP A 50 -10.84 16.29 -15.75
N GLY A 51 -9.82 15.43 -15.70
CA GLY A 51 -8.55 15.70 -15.03
C GLY A 51 -7.48 16.34 -15.92
N VAL A 52 -6.22 16.14 -15.54
CA VAL A 52 -5.05 16.72 -16.20
C VAL A 52 -4.36 15.66 -17.08
N VAL A 53 -4.24 15.95 -18.38
CA VAL A 53 -3.46 15.14 -19.32
C VAL A 53 -2.05 15.69 -19.44
N LEU A 54 -1.05 14.82 -19.23
CA LEU A 54 0.37 15.13 -19.33
C LEU A 54 0.87 14.64 -20.69
N ALA A 55 1.13 15.59 -21.59
CA ALA A 55 1.56 15.33 -22.95
C ALA A 55 3.07 15.61 -23.07
N PRO A 56 3.92 14.60 -23.32
CA PRO A 56 5.38 14.77 -23.45
C PRO A 56 5.76 15.35 -24.83
N VAL A 57 5.07 16.40 -25.26
CA VAL A 57 5.31 17.13 -26.50
C VAL A 57 5.09 18.62 -26.23
N PRO A 58 5.91 19.52 -26.80
CA PRO A 58 5.70 20.97 -26.68
C PRO A 58 4.36 21.40 -27.26
N ARG A 59 3.76 22.46 -26.68
CA ARG A 59 2.48 23.02 -27.14
C ARG A 59 2.59 23.63 -28.54
N ASP A 60 3.71 24.28 -28.83
CA ASP A 60 4.03 24.99 -30.07
C ASP A 60 4.94 24.20 -31.02
N GLY A 61 5.29 22.96 -30.66
CA GLY A 61 6.24 22.12 -31.39
C GLY A 61 7.71 22.53 -31.23
N HIS A 62 8.01 23.57 -30.44
CA HIS A 62 9.38 23.99 -30.15
C HIS A 62 9.94 23.21 -28.98
N TRP A 63 10.82 22.25 -29.30
CA TRP A 63 11.48 21.42 -28.29
C TRP A 63 12.44 22.25 -27.42
N PRO A 64 12.54 21.93 -26.11
CA PRO A 64 13.56 22.52 -25.24
C PRO A 64 14.95 22.37 -25.87
N ARG A 65 15.81 23.37 -25.67
CA ARG A 65 17.19 23.33 -26.20
C ARG A 65 18.04 22.26 -25.52
N ASP A 66 17.74 21.92 -24.27
CA ASP A 66 18.42 20.87 -23.51
C ASP A 66 17.60 19.58 -23.52
N TYR A 67 18.19 18.53 -24.08
CA TYR A 67 17.63 17.19 -24.10
C TYR A 67 17.42 16.60 -22.70
N ASN A 68 18.23 17.02 -21.72
CA ASN A 68 18.11 16.55 -20.33
C ASN A 68 16.87 17.11 -19.64
N ASP A 69 16.44 18.33 -19.96
CA ASP A 69 15.24 18.95 -19.38
C ASP A 69 13.98 18.19 -19.81
N GLN A 70 13.94 17.75 -21.08
CA GLN A 70 12.84 16.92 -21.59
C GLN A 70 12.78 15.57 -20.87
N ILE A 71 13.92 14.89 -20.71
CA ILE A 71 13.99 13.60 -19.98
C ILE A 71 13.58 13.80 -18.52
N ALA A 72 14.03 14.88 -17.88
CA ALA A 72 13.70 15.17 -16.49
C ALA A 72 12.19 15.42 -16.30
N TRP A 73 11.58 16.19 -17.20
CA TRP A 73 10.14 16.43 -17.19
C TRP A 73 9.36 15.12 -17.38
N GLU A 74 9.70 14.33 -18.40
CA GLU A 74 9.04 13.04 -18.67
C GLU A 74 9.15 12.09 -17.48
N SER A 75 10.35 11.93 -16.93
CA SER A 75 10.61 11.06 -15.78
C SER A 75 9.83 11.48 -14.54
N ALA A 76 9.77 12.79 -14.24
CA ALA A 76 9.03 13.32 -13.11
C ALA A 76 7.51 13.13 -13.30
N HIS A 77 7.00 13.38 -14.51
CA HIS A 77 5.57 13.33 -14.82
C HIS A 77 5.05 11.89 -14.95
N LEU A 78 5.86 10.94 -15.43
CA LEU A 78 5.57 9.51 -15.33
C LEU A 78 5.48 9.04 -13.87
N ALA A 79 6.40 9.51 -13.03
CA ALA A 79 6.43 9.12 -11.61
C ALA A 79 5.23 9.62 -10.81
N LEU A 80 4.75 10.85 -11.05
CA LEU A 80 3.58 11.40 -10.35
C LEU A 80 2.24 10.96 -10.95
N ALA A 81 2.20 10.58 -12.23
CA ALA A 81 0.96 10.24 -12.91
C ALA A 81 0.13 9.22 -12.13
N ASP A 82 -1.19 9.42 -12.09
CA ASP A 82 -2.11 8.44 -11.51
C ASP A 82 -2.30 7.25 -12.43
N VAL A 83 -2.36 7.52 -13.74
CA VAL A 83 -2.47 6.52 -14.80
C VAL A 83 -1.51 6.87 -15.93
N ILE A 84 -0.86 5.84 -16.47
CA ILE A 84 -0.05 5.95 -17.68
C ILE A 84 -0.85 5.31 -18.81
N LEU A 85 -1.40 6.13 -19.71
CA LEU A 85 -2.01 5.68 -20.95
C LEU A 85 -0.86 5.45 -21.95
N MET A 86 -0.55 4.19 -22.22
CA MET A 86 0.47 3.82 -23.19
C MET A 86 -0.17 3.29 -24.47
N TRP A 87 -0.07 4.08 -25.54
CA TRP A 87 -0.54 3.67 -26.87
C TRP A 87 0.66 3.43 -27.78
N VAL A 88 0.73 2.25 -28.41
CA VAL A 88 1.86 1.85 -29.26
C VAL A 88 1.40 1.59 -30.70
N PRO A 89 1.10 2.65 -31.49
CA PRO A 89 0.80 2.55 -32.91
C PRO A 89 2.10 2.39 -33.68
N ARG A 90 2.82 1.28 -33.44
CA ARG A 90 4.17 1.09 -33.94
C ARG A 90 4.18 1.09 -35.45
N ASP A 91 5.05 1.88 -36.02
CA ASP A 91 5.41 1.83 -37.42
C ASP A 91 6.94 1.88 -37.48
N LEU A 92 7.60 0.92 -38.13
CA LEU A 92 9.05 0.80 -38.02
C LEU A 92 9.80 1.93 -38.76
N GLU A 93 9.14 2.63 -39.68
CA GLU A 93 9.72 3.72 -40.44
C GLU A 93 9.51 5.06 -39.74
N THR A 94 8.30 5.31 -39.24
CA THR A 94 7.85 6.61 -38.73
C THR A 94 7.74 6.66 -37.20
N LEU A 95 7.25 5.59 -36.56
CA LEU A 95 6.95 5.53 -35.12
C LEU A 95 7.47 4.24 -34.44
N PRO A 96 8.79 3.96 -34.44
CA PRO A 96 9.30 2.65 -34.04
C PRO A 96 9.21 2.37 -32.53
N GLY A 97 9.06 3.39 -31.68
CA GLY A 97 8.79 3.23 -30.25
C GLY A 97 9.90 2.54 -29.44
N PHE A 98 11.18 2.82 -29.75
CA PHE A 98 12.30 2.17 -29.06
C PHE A 98 12.40 2.56 -27.58
N THR A 99 12.31 3.84 -27.25
CA THR A 99 12.28 4.33 -25.85
C THR A 99 11.01 3.89 -25.13
N THR A 100 9.88 3.84 -25.83
CA THR A 100 8.61 3.30 -25.31
C THR A 100 8.73 1.87 -24.78
N ASN A 101 9.60 1.03 -25.34
CA ASN A 101 9.82 -0.32 -24.80
C ASN A 101 10.46 -0.28 -23.40
N VAL A 102 11.34 0.70 -23.16
CA VAL A 102 12.01 0.89 -21.87
C VAL A 102 10.99 1.38 -20.84
N GLU A 103 10.22 2.42 -21.18
CA GLU A 103 9.14 2.95 -20.35
C GLU A 103 8.09 1.88 -20.03
N PHE A 104 7.72 1.05 -21.03
CA PHE A 104 6.80 -0.07 -20.82
C PHE A 104 7.34 -1.01 -19.74
N GLY A 105 8.61 -1.40 -19.84
CA GLY A 105 9.26 -2.29 -18.88
C GLY A 105 9.34 -1.68 -17.48
N GLU A 106 9.70 -0.40 -17.39
CA GLU A 106 9.81 0.34 -16.14
C GLU A 106 8.47 0.44 -15.40
N TRP A 107 7.39 0.72 -16.13
CA TRP A 107 6.08 0.99 -15.54
C TRP A 107 5.13 -0.22 -15.49
N LEU A 108 5.50 -1.36 -16.08
CA LEU A 108 4.66 -2.57 -16.18
C LEU A 108 4.11 -3.05 -14.82
N HIS A 109 4.93 -2.97 -13.77
CA HIS A 109 4.59 -3.46 -12.44
C HIS A 109 4.09 -2.36 -11.48
N SER A 110 3.97 -1.12 -11.95
CA SER A 110 3.58 0.04 -11.13
C SER A 110 2.11 0.04 -10.70
N GLY A 111 1.27 -0.76 -11.35
CA GLY A 111 -0.19 -0.69 -11.22
C GLY A 111 -0.85 0.49 -11.94
N LYS A 112 -0.06 1.40 -12.55
CA LYS A 112 -0.56 2.61 -13.24
C LYS A 112 -0.71 2.44 -14.76
N LEU A 113 0.01 1.48 -15.35
CA LEU A 113 0.10 1.31 -16.80
C LEU A 113 -1.18 0.68 -17.38
N LEU A 114 -1.84 1.41 -18.28
CA LEU A 114 -2.84 0.89 -19.20
C LEU A 114 -2.25 0.91 -20.61
N TYR A 115 -2.26 -0.24 -21.27
CA TYR A 115 -1.55 -0.45 -22.53
C TYR A 115 -2.53 -0.81 -23.66
N GLY A 116 -2.30 -0.24 -24.84
CA GLY A 116 -3.01 -0.60 -26.06
C GLY A 116 -2.18 -0.38 -27.31
N ARG A 117 -2.62 -1.00 -28.41
CA ARG A 117 -2.02 -0.85 -29.74
C ARG A 117 -3.04 -1.19 -30.85
N PRO A 118 -2.86 -0.70 -32.09
CA PRO A 118 -3.62 -1.19 -33.24
C PRO A 118 -3.46 -2.69 -33.48
N ALA A 119 -4.50 -3.36 -33.98
CA ALA A 119 -4.53 -4.80 -34.23
C ALA A 119 -3.37 -5.32 -35.11
N ASP A 120 -2.89 -4.46 -36.02
CA ASP A 120 -1.85 -4.72 -37.01
C ASP A 120 -0.47 -4.16 -36.64
N ALA A 121 -0.32 -3.51 -35.47
CA ALA A 121 0.94 -2.90 -35.06
C ALA A 121 2.08 -3.95 -34.94
N PRO A 122 3.13 -3.88 -35.77
CA PRO A 122 4.21 -4.86 -35.81
C PRO A 122 4.99 -4.91 -34.50
N LYS A 123 5.59 -6.09 -34.23
CA LYS A 123 6.56 -6.29 -33.13
C LYS A 123 6.04 -5.90 -31.73
N THR A 124 4.74 -6.03 -31.49
CA THR A 124 4.08 -5.77 -30.19
C THR A 124 3.79 -7.05 -29.39
N SER A 125 3.95 -8.24 -29.99
CA SER A 125 3.60 -9.53 -29.36
C SER A 125 4.27 -9.78 -28.01
N TYR A 126 5.51 -9.32 -27.83
CA TYR A 126 6.21 -9.44 -26.55
C TYR A 126 5.61 -8.52 -25.48
N LEU A 127 5.23 -7.28 -25.83
CA LEU A 127 4.57 -6.34 -24.92
C LEU A 127 3.21 -6.92 -24.49
N ASP A 128 2.43 -7.44 -25.45
CA ASP A 128 1.16 -8.09 -25.18
C ASP A 128 1.32 -9.28 -24.20
N ALA A 129 2.30 -10.15 -24.44
CA ALA A 129 2.56 -11.31 -23.58
C ALA A 129 2.96 -10.89 -22.15
N ARG A 130 3.83 -9.86 -22.01
CA ARG A 130 4.23 -9.33 -20.71
C ARG A 130 3.09 -8.65 -19.97
N TYR A 131 2.27 -7.86 -20.67
CA TYR A 131 1.09 -7.22 -20.09
C TYR A 131 0.08 -8.25 -19.59
N ARG A 132 -0.23 -9.26 -20.42
CA ARG A 132 -1.12 -10.37 -20.01
C ARG A 132 -0.55 -11.15 -18.82
N SER A 133 0.75 -11.43 -18.80
CA SER A 133 1.39 -12.17 -17.70
C SER A 133 1.23 -11.48 -16.35
N VAL A 134 1.36 -10.16 -16.29
CA VAL A 134 1.21 -9.40 -15.05
C VAL A 134 -0.27 -9.34 -14.62
N ASN A 135 -1.18 -9.15 -15.56
CA ASN A 135 -2.61 -9.04 -15.27
C ASN A 135 -3.30 -10.40 -15.03
N ALA A 136 -2.74 -11.51 -15.53
CA ALA A 136 -3.27 -12.87 -15.32
C ALA A 136 -3.26 -13.31 -13.84
N ARG A 137 -2.56 -12.58 -12.96
CA ARG A 137 -2.57 -12.81 -11.51
C ARG A 137 -3.81 -12.22 -10.84
N GLN A 138 -4.50 -11.28 -11.49
CA GLN A 138 -5.69 -10.60 -10.94
C GLN A 138 -6.92 -11.50 -11.01
N LYS A 139 -8.04 -11.10 -10.41
CA LYS A 139 -9.31 -11.82 -10.59
C LYS A 139 -9.84 -11.65 -12.03
N PRO A 140 -10.38 -12.71 -12.67
CA PRO A 140 -11.03 -12.59 -13.97
C PRO A 140 -12.22 -11.60 -13.97
N PRO A 141 -12.52 -10.92 -15.10
CA PRO A 141 -11.78 -10.96 -16.36
C PRO A 141 -10.46 -10.19 -16.30
N PHE A 142 -9.37 -10.78 -16.80
CA PHE A 142 -8.06 -10.14 -16.78
C PHE A 142 -7.98 -9.00 -17.80
N GLN A 143 -7.32 -7.90 -17.42
CA GLN A 143 -7.06 -6.77 -18.29
C GLN A 143 -6.30 -7.19 -19.55
N GLN A 144 -6.85 -6.88 -20.73
CA GLN A 144 -6.22 -7.10 -22.03
C GLN A 144 -5.64 -5.80 -22.58
N PRO A 145 -4.64 -5.88 -23.49
CA PRO A 145 -4.26 -4.73 -24.31
C PRO A 145 -5.49 -4.16 -25.02
N ALA A 146 -5.68 -2.84 -24.95
CA ALA A 146 -6.74 -2.19 -25.72
C ALA A 146 -6.40 -2.18 -27.22
N GLU A 147 -7.41 -2.38 -28.07
CA GLU A 147 -7.24 -2.34 -29.54
C GLU A 147 -7.63 -0.99 -30.15
N SER A 148 -8.14 -0.07 -29.33
CA SER A 148 -8.48 1.30 -29.73
C SER A 148 -8.17 2.31 -28.62
N LEU A 149 -7.93 3.57 -29.01
CA LEU A 149 -7.79 4.68 -28.07
C LEU A 149 -9.08 4.95 -27.29
N ALA A 150 -10.25 4.66 -27.88
CA ALA A 150 -11.53 4.82 -27.20
C ALA A 150 -11.69 3.85 -26.02
N ASP A 151 -11.37 2.57 -26.24
CA ASP A 151 -11.41 1.57 -25.17
C ASP A 151 -10.38 1.88 -24.09
N LEU A 152 -9.18 2.29 -24.50
CA LEU A 152 -8.13 2.66 -23.56
C LEU A 152 -8.51 3.88 -22.71
N ALA A 153 -9.15 4.89 -23.31
CA ALA A 153 -9.67 6.06 -22.60
C ALA A 153 -10.78 5.69 -21.60
N LEU A 154 -11.68 4.75 -21.95
CA LEU A 154 -12.70 4.25 -21.01
C LEU A 154 -12.04 3.53 -19.82
N GLN A 155 -11.01 2.72 -20.06
CA GLN A 155 -10.25 2.08 -18.99
C GLN A 155 -9.58 3.11 -18.07
N VAL A 156 -9.06 4.21 -18.62
CA VAL A 156 -8.50 5.32 -17.83
C VAL A 156 -9.57 5.92 -16.91
N VAL A 157 -10.73 6.29 -17.45
CA VAL A 157 -11.82 6.90 -16.66
C VAL A 157 -12.29 5.94 -15.55
N GLN A 158 -12.44 4.65 -15.87
CA GLN A 158 -12.76 3.62 -14.87
C GLN A 158 -11.69 3.50 -13.78
N ARG A 159 -10.41 3.54 -14.15
CA ARG A 159 -9.29 3.43 -13.20
C ARG A 159 -9.18 4.65 -12.28
N VAL A 160 -9.36 5.85 -12.83
CA VAL A 160 -9.29 7.10 -12.07
C VAL A 160 -10.51 7.23 -11.14
N GLY A 161 -11.71 6.88 -11.62
CA GLY A 161 -12.95 7.11 -10.90
C GLY A 161 -13.16 8.61 -10.63
N SER A 162 -13.51 8.97 -9.40
CA SER A 162 -13.81 10.36 -9.01
C SER A 162 -12.60 11.29 -8.83
N GLY A 163 -11.37 10.81 -9.08
CA GLY A 163 -10.15 11.54 -8.70
C GLY A 163 -10.04 11.80 -7.18
N ALA A 164 -9.15 12.71 -6.80
CA ALA A 164 -9.08 13.35 -5.49
C ALA A 164 -8.28 14.65 -5.59
N SER A 165 -8.83 15.74 -5.04
CA SER A 165 -8.17 17.06 -5.04
C SER A 165 -6.85 17.01 -4.27
N ARG A 166 -5.77 17.48 -4.90
CA ARG A 166 -4.40 17.51 -4.38
C ARG A 166 -3.72 18.80 -4.83
N SER A 167 -3.00 19.48 -3.92
CA SER A 167 -2.29 20.73 -4.20
C SER A 167 -0.85 20.71 -3.70
N ALA A 168 -0.01 21.64 -4.17
CA ALA A 168 1.40 21.73 -3.77
C ALA A 168 2.15 20.38 -3.91
N GLY A 169 2.79 19.88 -2.85
CA GLY A 169 3.51 18.60 -2.86
C GLY A 169 2.61 17.36 -2.93
N GLU A 170 1.33 17.46 -2.55
CA GLU A 170 0.35 16.37 -2.64
C GLU A 170 0.15 15.90 -4.08
N ARG A 171 0.34 16.81 -5.06
CA ARG A 171 0.24 16.53 -6.50
C ARG A 171 1.21 15.45 -6.95
N GLN A 172 2.29 15.23 -6.20
CA GLN A 172 3.29 14.21 -6.49
C GLN A 172 2.96 12.84 -5.88
N VAL A 173 1.92 12.74 -5.05
CA VAL A 173 1.44 11.48 -4.48
C VAL A 173 0.40 10.87 -5.44
N PRO A 174 0.68 9.73 -6.08
CA PRO A 174 -0.27 9.11 -7.00
C PRO A 174 -1.57 8.74 -6.29
N LEU A 175 -2.69 8.80 -7.02
CA LEU A 175 -4.04 8.64 -6.50
C LEU A 175 -4.25 7.29 -5.80
N ALA A 176 -3.60 6.24 -6.30
CA ALA A 176 -3.61 4.90 -5.69
C ALA A 176 -3.00 4.88 -4.28
N VAL A 177 -1.99 5.71 -4.01
CA VAL A 177 -1.39 5.90 -2.68
C VAL A 177 -2.23 6.87 -1.85
N TRP A 178 -2.60 8.01 -2.44
CA TRP A 178 -3.37 9.07 -1.80
C TRP A 178 -4.66 8.55 -1.16
N ARG A 179 -5.38 7.63 -1.83
CA ARG A 179 -6.64 7.08 -1.35
C ARG A 179 -6.50 6.06 -0.21
N THR A 180 -5.29 5.60 0.09
CA THR A 180 -5.12 4.58 1.12
C THR A 180 -5.32 5.17 2.51
N SER A 181 -5.95 4.41 3.41
CA SER A 181 -6.13 4.82 4.80
C SER A 181 -4.79 5.01 5.50
N GLN A 182 -3.81 4.16 5.21
CA GLN A 182 -2.46 4.26 5.78
C GLN A 182 -1.71 5.52 5.33
N PHE A 183 -1.88 6.00 4.09
CA PHE A 183 -1.34 7.29 3.67
C PHE A 183 -2.05 8.43 4.39
N GLN A 184 -3.38 8.43 4.39
CA GLN A 184 -4.18 9.51 4.96
C GLN A 184 -3.95 9.66 6.47
N ALA A 185 -3.79 8.56 7.21
CA ALA A 185 -3.46 8.59 8.64
C ALA A 185 -2.09 9.25 8.89
N TRP A 186 -1.05 8.82 8.18
CA TRP A 186 0.28 9.44 8.27
C TRP A 186 0.26 10.91 7.86
N TYR A 187 -0.39 11.23 6.73
CA TYR A 187 -0.44 12.58 6.20
C TYR A 187 -1.19 13.53 7.15
N HIS A 188 -2.28 13.07 7.74
CA HIS A 188 -3.02 13.80 8.76
C HIS A 188 -2.11 14.15 9.95
N GLU A 189 -1.33 13.19 10.48
CA GLU A 189 -0.41 13.45 11.60
C GLU A 189 0.71 14.43 11.23
N VAL A 190 1.26 14.32 10.01
CA VAL A 190 2.25 15.28 9.49
C VAL A 190 1.68 16.70 9.47
N VAL A 191 0.48 16.89 8.92
CA VAL A 191 -0.16 18.21 8.83
C VAL A 191 -0.59 18.74 10.19
N GLN A 192 -1.15 17.89 11.07
CA GLN A 192 -1.53 18.28 12.43
C GLN A 192 -0.33 18.73 13.28
N ALA A 193 0.85 18.15 13.05
CA ALA A 193 2.09 18.59 13.66
C ALA A 193 2.62 19.93 13.10
N GLY A 194 1.91 20.55 12.15
CA GLY A 194 2.30 21.79 11.48
C GLY A 194 3.30 21.60 10.34
N ASN A 195 3.65 20.36 9.98
CA ASN A 195 4.56 20.07 8.88
C ASN A 195 3.80 20.10 7.54
N ARG A 196 4.54 20.19 6.43
CA ARG A 196 3.95 20.23 5.08
C ARG A 196 4.66 19.26 4.15
N LEU A 197 3.90 18.53 3.34
CA LEU A 197 4.44 17.70 2.27
C LEU A 197 4.71 18.57 1.04
N ASP A 198 5.99 18.71 0.68
CA ASP A 198 6.44 19.52 -0.46
C ASP A 198 6.86 18.67 -1.67
N GLY A 199 6.97 17.35 -1.51
CA GLY A 199 7.21 16.44 -2.63
C GLY A 199 7.13 14.96 -2.24
N ALA A 200 6.92 14.10 -3.24
CA ALA A 200 6.79 12.66 -3.06
C ALA A 200 7.21 11.90 -4.32
N ARG A 201 7.80 10.71 -4.14
CA ARG A 201 8.09 9.78 -5.24
C ARG A 201 7.91 8.34 -4.78
N VAL A 202 7.06 7.57 -5.48
CA VAL A 202 6.91 6.14 -5.21
C VAL A 202 8.19 5.43 -5.64
N LEU A 203 8.84 4.75 -4.68
CA LEU A 203 10.05 3.95 -4.93
C LEU A 203 9.71 2.49 -5.18
N TRP A 204 8.68 1.99 -4.50
CA TRP A 204 8.22 0.61 -4.60
C TRP A 204 6.75 0.50 -4.18
N SER A 205 6.04 -0.45 -4.76
CA SER A 205 4.64 -0.74 -4.46
C SER A 205 4.38 -2.23 -4.52
N PHE A 206 3.57 -2.74 -3.61
CA PHE A 206 3.16 -4.13 -3.54
C PHE A 206 1.64 -4.23 -3.54
N PHE A 207 1.13 -4.75 -4.64
CA PHE A 207 -0.28 -5.01 -4.84
C PHE A 207 -0.57 -6.49 -4.60
N ILE A 208 -1.72 -6.80 -4.01
CA ILE A 208 -2.26 -8.16 -3.92
C ILE A 208 -3.21 -8.36 -5.11
N PRO A 209 -2.82 -9.10 -6.15
CA PRO A 209 -3.63 -9.24 -7.36
C PRO A 209 -5.01 -9.87 -7.10
N GLN A 210 -5.08 -10.87 -6.21
CA GLN A 210 -6.29 -11.62 -5.87
C GLN A 210 -7.28 -10.79 -5.04
N ALA A 211 -6.82 -9.73 -4.39
CA ALA A 211 -7.65 -8.79 -3.62
C ALA A 211 -8.03 -7.57 -4.49
N ASN A 212 -8.46 -7.80 -5.73
CA ASN A 212 -8.77 -6.74 -6.71
C ASN A 212 -7.63 -5.73 -6.88
N ASN A 213 -6.39 -6.24 -6.92
CA ASN A 213 -5.18 -5.43 -7.04
C ASN A 213 -5.08 -4.35 -5.95
N LEU A 214 -5.41 -4.72 -4.70
CA LEU A 214 -5.27 -3.85 -3.53
C LEU A 214 -3.80 -3.47 -3.31
N LEU A 215 -3.52 -2.19 -3.09
CA LEU A 215 -2.20 -1.71 -2.66
C LEU A 215 -2.00 -2.01 -1.17
N LEU A 216 -1.31 -3.11 -0.86
CA LEU A 216 -1.05 -3.53 0.52
C LEU A 216 0.09 -2.72 1.15
N SER A 217 1.19 -2.53 0.41
CA SER A 217 2.37 -1.86 0.96
C SER A 217 3.10 -1.03 -0.10
N TYR A 218 3.76 0.04 0.32
CA TYR A 218 4.56 0.87 -0.57
C TYR A 218 5.69 1.60 0.17
N ALA A 219 6.74 1.92 -0.58
CA ALA A 219 7.79 2.84 -0.17
C ALA A 219 7.64 4.16 -0.92
N LEU A 220 7.55 5.27 -0.18
CA LEU A 220 7.40 6.61 -0.71
C LEU A 220 8.55 7.49 -0.21
N GLN A 221 9.41 7.94 -1.12
CA GLN A 221 10.33 9.03 -0.81
C GLN A 221 9.51 10.30 -0.59
N VAL A 222 9.82 11.06 0.45
CA VAL A 222 9.06 12.26 0.80
C VAL A 222 10.00 13.44 1.02
N LYS A 223 9.54 14.63 0.64
CA LYS A 223 10.14 15.91 1.01
C LYS A 223 9.18 16.62 1.94
N VAL A 224 9.52 16.63 3.23
CA VAL A 224 8.67 17.23 4.28
C VAL A 224 9.33 18.50 4.79
N TRP A 225 8.60 19.61 4.76
CA TRP A 225 8.94 20.80 5.52
C TRP A 225 8.62 20.58 6.99
N VAL A 226 9.65 20.56 7.84
CA VAL A 226 9.52 20.36 9.28
C VAL A 226 9.43 21.72 9.96
N ALA A 227 8.23 22.12 10.41
CA ALA A 227 7.98 23.48 10.88
C ALA A 227 8.77 23.83 12.14
N ALA A 228 8.89 22.89 13.08
CA ALA A 228 9.66 23.07 14.31
C ALA A 228 11.15 23.28 14.06
N GLU A 229 11.69 22.71 12.97
CA GLU A 229 13.12 22.76 12.63
C GLU A 229 13.43 23.76 11.50
N LYS A 230 12.41 24.32 10.84
CA LYS A 230 12.53 25.26 9.70
C LYS A 230 13.44 24.74 8.58
N ARG A 231 13.35 23.45 8.26
CA ARG A 231 14.11 22.81 7.18
C ARG A 231 13.29 21.77 6.44
N HIS A 232 13.77 21.39 5.27
CA HIS A 232 13.30 20.19 4.58
C HIS A 232 13.99 18.93 5.12
N LYS A 233 13.23 17.84 5.14
CA LYS A 233 13.71 16.48 5.31
C LYS A 233 13.36 15.72 4.03
N GLU A 234 14.38 15.32 3.26
CA GLU A 234 14.19 14.71 1.93
C GLU A 234 15.13 13.51 1.64
N ASN A 235 15.93 13.10 2.62
CA ASN A 235 16.88 11.99 2.51
C ASN A 235 16.35 10.66 3.09
N GLU A 236 15.02 10.52 3.18
CA GLU A 236 14.35 9.36 3.77
C GLU A 236 13.15 8.94 2.92
N PHE A 237 12.68 7.72 3.17
CA PHE A 237 11.42 7.22 2.64
C PHE A 237 10.57 6.70 3.80
N ILE A 238 9.25 6.69 3.58
CA ILE A 238 8.32 6.00 4.46
C ILE A 238 7.99 4.63 3.87
N LEU A 239 7.92 3.59 4.70
CA LEU A 239 7.32 2.31 4.35
C LEU A 239 5.93 2.23 5.01
N SER A 240 4.89 2.05 4.22
CA SER A 240 3.51 2.11 4.70
C SER A 240 2.75 0.84 4.35
N ARG A 241 1.90 0.40 5.28
CA ARG A 241 0.92 -0.69 5.14
C ARG A 241 -0.29 -0.35 6.02
N PRO A 242 -1.44 -1.03 5.87
CA PRO A 242 -2.53 -0.92 6.84
C PRO A 242 -2.06 -1.20 8.27
N ASP A 243 -2.64 -0.47 9.21
CA ASP A 243 -2.51 -0.73 10.64
C ASP A 243 -2.99 -2.15 10.98
N ILE A 244 -2.46 -2.69 12.09
CA ILE A 244 -2.84 -4.00 12.60
C ILE A 244 -3.60 -3.88 13.92
N SER A 245 -4.41 -4.88 14.23
CA SER A 245 -4.90 -5.12 15.59
C SER A 245 -4.06 -6.23 16.21
N ALA A 246 -3.48 -5.98 17.37
CA ALA A 246 -2.66 -6.95 18.11
C ALA A 246 -3.35 -7.31 19.42
N ILE A 247 -3.41 -8.60 19.76
CA ILE A 247 -4.19 -9.10 20.89
C ILE A 247 -3.27 -9.73 21.93
N CYS A 248 -3.13 -9.09 23.08
CA CYS A 248 -2.56 -9.74 24.26
C CYS A 248 -3.67 -10.47 25.02
N ALA A 249 -3.86 -11.75 24.70
CA ALA A 249 -4.69 -12.65 25.50
C ALA A 249 -3.85 -13.24 26.64
N TYR A 250 -4.24 -12.99 27.89
CA TYR A 250 -3.43 -13.32 29.06
C TYR A 250 -4.26 -13.85 30.24
N CYS A 251 -3.61 -14.59 31.14
CA CYS A 251 -4.20 -15.07 32.38
C CYS A 251 -3.19 -14.89 33.52
N PRO A 252 -3.45 -13.98 34.47
CA PRO A 252 -2.64 -13.85 35.67
C PRO A 252 -2.63 -15.14 36.49
N ASP A 253 -1.51 -15.44 37.16
CA ASP A 253 -1.48 -16.53 38.13
C ASP A 253 -2.29 -16.14 39.37
N GLU A 254 -3.34 -16.89 39.68
CA GLU A 254 -4.22 -16.62 40.82
C GLU A 254 -3.57 -16.94 42.18
N GLY A 255 -2.51 -17.74 42.19
CA GLY A 255 -1.80 -18.13 43.42
C GLY A 255 -0.76 -17.10 43.84
N THR A 256 0.09 -16.68 42.90
CA THR A 256 1.20 -15.76 43.20
C THR A 256 0.83 -14.30 42.95
N HIS A 257 -0.08 -14.03 42.00
CA HIS A 257 -0.32 -12.69 41.45
C HIS A 257 0.96 -11.96 41.01
N ALA A 258 2.04 -12.70 40.76
CA ALA A 258 3.29 -12.16 40.30
C ALA A 258 3.18 -11.87 38.81
N LEU A 259 3.53 -10.65 38.41
CA LEU A 259 3.47 -10.21 37.01
C LEU A 259 4.16 -11.21 36.06
N LEU A 260 5.35 -11.69 36.43
CA LEU A 260 6.17 -12.60 35.61
C LEU A 260 5.62 -14.04 35.51
N ASP A 261 4.66 -14.42 36.36
CA ASP A 261 3.95 -15.69 36.28
C ASP A 261 2.71 -15.63 35.38
N THR A 262 2.32 -14.43 34.91
CA THR A 262 1.23 -14.25 33.96
C THR A 262 1.49 -15.10 32.71
N ARG A 263 0.52 -15.92 32.33
CA ARG A 263 0.55 -16.70 31.09
C ARG A 263 -0.02 -15.85 29.96
N VAL A 264 0.67 -15.82 28.83
CA VAL A 264 0.27 -15.10 27.61
C VAL A 264 0.12 -16.10 26.47
N VAL A 265 -0.88 -15.86 25.62
CA VAL A 265 -1.09 -16.63 24.39
C VAL A 265 -0.35 -15.95 23.25
N LEU A 266 0.49 -16.72 22.57
CA LEU A 266 1.21 -16.34 21.37
C LEU A 266 0.75 -17.21 20.20
N VAL A 267 1.06 -16.76 18.99
CA VAL A 267 1.00 -17.56 17.76
C VAL A 267 2.41 -17.73 17.21
N ARG A 268 2.68 -18.93 16.72
CA ARG A 268 3.90 -19.32 16.03
C ARG A 268 3.59 -19.54 14.57
N GLU A 269 4.30 -18.85 13.69
CA GLU A 269 4.09 -18.91 12.25
C GLU A 269 5.40 -18.73 11.48
N PHE A 270 5.51 -19.40 10.33
CA PHE A 270 6.58 -19.08 9.39
C PHE A 270 6.29 -17.75 8.70
N ARG A 271 7.10 -16.73 8.97
CA ARG A 271 7.10 -15.48 8.23
C ARG A 271 8.46 -15.30 7.56
N SER A 272 8.48 -15.01 6.27
CA SER A 272 9.74 -14.86 5.51
C SER A 272 10.73 -13.80 6.02
N PRO A 273 10.31 -12.73 6.75
CA PRO A 273 11.25 -11.83 7.42
C PRO A 273 11.84 -12.38 8.73
N GLY A 274 11.30 -13.49 9.25
CA GLY A 274 11.67 -14.07 10.54
C GLY A 274 13.15 -14.41 10.62
N ARG A 275 13.82 -13.87 11.65
CA ARG A 275 15.23 -14.13 11.94
C ARG A 275 15.38 -14.64 13.37
N THR A 276 14.77 -15.79 13.61
CA THR A 276 14.73 -16.47 14.91
C THR A 276 15.51 -17.78 14.85
N ALA A 277 15.77 -18.38 16.02
CA ALA A 277 16.60 -19.59 16.11
C ALA A 277 15.94 -20.82 15.47
N ASP A 278 14.61 -20.91 15.52
CA ASP A 278 13.84 -22.03 14.97
C ASP A 278 13.29 -21.74 13.55
N GLY A 279 13.43 -20.50 13.06
CA GLY A 279 12.94 -20.06 11.76
C GLY A 279 11.46 -19.61 11.75
N PHE A 280 10.82 -19.48 12.91
CA PHE A 280 9.43 -19.04 13.05
C PHE A 280 9.34 -17.74 13.83
N VAL A 281 8.38 -16.91 13.47
CA VAL A 281 8.02 -15.73 14.26
C VAL A 281 7.04 -16.19 15.35
N HIS A 282 7.32 -15.80 16.58
CA HIS A 282 6.41 -15.92 17.71
C HIS A 282 5.89 -14.52 18.02
N ASP A 283 4.59 -14.32 17.98
CA ASP A 283 3.99 -12.99 18.16
C ASP A 283 2.64 -13.07 18.86
N LEU A 284 2.09 -11.92 19.24
CA LEU A 284 0.69 -11.80 19.62
C LEU A 284 -0.19 -12.18 18.43
N PRO A 285 -1.34 -12.87 18.65
CA PRO A 285 -2.34 -12.98 17.62
C PRO A 285 -2.72 -11.61 17.07
N GLY A 286 -2.99 -11.51 15.77
CA GLY A 286 -3.38 -10.24 15.16
C GLY A 286 -3.14 -10.13 13.67
N GLY A 287 -3.77 -9.12 13.09
CA GLY A 287 -3.71 -8.89 11.65
C GLY A 287 -4.27 -7.53 11.24
N SER A 288 -4.30 -7.30 9.94
CA SER A 288 -4.81 -6.05 9.34
C SER A 288 -6.02 -6.34 8.50
N THR A 289 -6.96 -5.40 8.46
CA THR A 289 -8.11 -5.47 7.57
C THR A 289 -7.98 -4.55 6.37
N VAL A 290 -8.52 -5.00 5.25
CA VAL A 290 -8.60 -4.24 3.99
C VAL A 290 -9.95 -3.51 3.85
N LYS A 291 -10.90 -3.76 4.77
CA LYS A 291 -12.22 -3.16 4.77
C LYS A 291 -12.13 -1.72 5.31
N PRO A 292 -12.48 -0.69 4.50
CA PRO A 292 -12.46 0.69 4.97
C PRO A 292 -13.41 0.88 6.17
N GLY A 293 -12.93 1.56 7.22
CA GLY A 293 -13.75 1.92 8.38
C GLY A 293 -14.13 0.75 9.30
N ALA A 294 -13.50 -0.41 9.15
CA ALA A 294 -13.69 -1.52 10.08
C ALA A 294 -13.22 -1.14 11.49
N ASP A 295 -13.99 -1.52 12.50
CA ASP A 295 -13.63 -1.33 13.91
C ASP A 295 -12.43 -2.23 14.26
N PRO A 296 -11.28 -1.67 14.68
CA PRO A 296 -10.11 -2.46 15.08
C PRO A 296 -10.42 -3.50 16.17
N ARG A 297 -11.42 -3.27 17.02
CA ARG A 297 -11.84 -4.23 18.04
C ARG A 297 -12.51 -5.47 17.44
N GLU A 298 -13.35 -5.27 16.43
CA GLU A 298 -14.00 -6.38 15.71
C GLU A 298 -12.98 -7.16 14.88
N VAL A 299 -11.99 -6.46 14.30
CA VAL A 299 -10.84 -7.10 13.66
C VAL A 299 -10.09 -7.95 14.68
N ALA A 300 -9.73 -7.41 15.84
CA ALA A 300 -9.04 -8.14 16.89
C ALA A 300 -9.75 -9.45 17.29
N ALA A 301 -11.07 -9.42 17.44
CA ALA A 301 -11.87 -10.60 17.76
C ALA A 301 -11.91 -11.63 16.61
N SER A 302 -11.92 -11.17 15.35
CA SER A 302 -11.84 -12.06 14.18
C SER A 302 -10.49 -12.74 14.08
N GLU A 303 -9.41 -11.97 14.19
CA GLU A 303 -8.02 -12.45 14.09
C GLU A 303 -7.72 -13.47 15.21
N LEU A 304 -8.12 -13.19 16.45
CA LEU A 304 -7.95 -14.16 17.55
C LEU A 304 -8.64 -15.50 17.23
N ARG A 305 -9.85 -15.46 16.68
CA ARG A 305 -10.57 -16.68 16.29
C ARG A 305 -9.87 -17.40 15.15
N GLU A 306 -9.42 -16.67 14.14
CA GLU A 306 -8.79 -17.22 12.94
C GLU A 306 -7.44 -17.87 13.27
N GLU A 307 -6.63 -17.27 14.13
CA GLU A 307 -5.27 -17.73 14.42
C GLU A 307 -5.17 -18.67 15.62
N THR A 308 -6.16 -18.68 16.52
CA THR A 308 -6.12 -19.50 17.75
C THR A 308 -7.32 -20.41 17.96
N GLY A 309 -8.35 -20.29 17.12
CA GLY A 309 -9.64 -20.97 17.29
C GLY A 309 -10.51 -20.41 18.43
N MET A 310 -10.04 -19.40 19.17
CA MET A 310 -10.76 -18.88 20.33
C MET A 310 -11.83 -17.89 19.90
N THR A 311 -13.09 -18.15 20.28
CA THR A 311 -14.19 -17.22 20.02
C THR A 311 -14.55 -16.47 21.30
N LEU A 312 -14.23 -15.18 21.35
CA LEU A 312 -14.60 -14.28 22.44
C LEU A 312 -15.46 -13.12 21.92
N PRO A 313 -16.43 -12.62 22.72
CA PRO A 313 -17.15 -11.40 22.37
C PRO A 313 -16.22 -10.19 22.26
N ALA A 314 -16.35 -9.38 21.21
CA ALA A 314 -15.54 -8.18 20.99
C ALA A 314 -15.55 -7.22 22.20
N ALA A 315 -16.65 -7.16 22.96
CA ALA A 315 -16.77 -6.34 24.17
C ALA A 315 -15.74 -6.68 25.28
N ARG A 316 -15.11 -7.86 25.26
CA ARG A 316 -14.05 -8.23 26.22
C ARG A 316 -12.67 -7.67 25.87
N PHE A 317 -12.49 -7.13 24.67
CA PHE A 317 -11.20 -6.62 24.19
C PHE A 317 -11.03 -5.16 24.64
N ARG A 318 -10.25 -4.96 25.70
CA ARG A 318 -9.94 -3.64 26.25
C ARG A 318 -8.86 -2.99 25.39
N SER A 319 -9.16 -1.83 24.80
CA SER A 319 -8.18 -1.09 23.99
C SER A 319 -7.13 -0.43 24.89
N LEU A 320 -5.86 -0.60 24.54
CA LEU A 320 -4.71 0.03 25.20
C LEU A 320 -4.10 1.16 24.35
N GLY A 321 -4.83 1.58 23.32
CA GLY A 321 -4.40 2.59 22.35
C GLY A 321 -3.61 2.01 21.17
N ALA A 322 -3.07 2.91 20.36
CA ALA A 322 -2.33 2.57 19.15
C ALA A 322 -0.95 3.23 19.12
N ARG A 323 0.08 2.47 18.76
CA ARG A 323 1.48 2.94 18.69
C ARG A 323 2.21 2.38 17.47
N GLN A 324 3.20 3.11 16.98
CA GLN A 324 4.10 2.61 15.95
C GLN A 324 5.02 1.54 16.53
N LEU A 325 5.26 0.48 15.74
CA LEU A 325 6.13 -0.63 16.14
C LEU A 325 7.62 -0.27 15.96
N VAL A 326 7.96 0.34 14.81
CA VAL A 326 9.32 0.77 14.47
C VAL A 326 9.25 2.11 13.73
N ALA A 327 9.08 3.19 14.50
CA ALA A 327 8.78 4.54 13.97
C ALA A 327 9.73 5.05 12.87
N PRO A 328 11.07 4.83 12.92
CA PRO A 328 11.98 5.29 11.85
C PRO A 328 11.86 4.52 10.53
N TYR A 329 11.14 3.39 10.50
CA TYR A 329 11.06 2.51 9.33
C TYR A 329 9.65 2.41 8.77
N GLY A 330 8.63 2.25 9.62
CA GLY A 330 7.25 2.02 9.21
C GLY A 330 6.28 3.07 9.73
N THR A 331 5.28 3.45 8.91
CA THR A 331 4.25 4.41 9.34
C THR A 331 3.11 3.77 10.14
N HIS A 332 2.84 2.49 9.90
CA HIS A 332 1.69 1.78 10.48
C HIS A 332 1.77 1.65 12.01
N LYS A 333 0.60 1.61 12.63
CA LYS A 333 0.42 1.39 14.07
C LYS A 333 -0.16 0.02 14.35
N ALA A 334 0.13 -0.48 15.54
CA ALA A 334 -0.62 -1.58 16.15
C ALA A 334 -1.65 -0.99 17.13
N HIS A 335 -2.93 -1.32 16.91
CA HIS A 335 -4.01 -1.11 17.86
C HIS A 335 -3.97 -2.28 18.85
N LEU A 336 -3.51 -2.02 20.06
CA LEU A 336 -3.31 -3.06 21.06
C LEU A 336 -4.59 -3.30 21.87
N PHE A 337 -4.98 -4.56 21.98
CA PHE A 337 -6.08 -5.02 22.80
C PHE A 337 -5.61 -6.01 23.85
N ALA A 338 -6.05 -5.81 25.09
CA ALA A 338 -5.90 -6.75 26.19
C ALA A 338 -7.19 -7.55 26.37
N VAL A 339 -7.05 -8.87 26.56
CA VAL A 339 -8.17 -9.73 26.95
C VAL A 339 -7.73 -10.72 28.03
N ARG A 340 -8.33 -10.59 29.22
CA ARG A 340 -8.09 -11.52 30.33
C ARG A 340 -8.89 -12.80 30.09
N LEU A 341 -8.20 -13.93 30.09
CA LEU A 341 -8.77 -15.26 29.93
C LEU A 341 -9.21 -15.82 31.29
N THR A 342 -10.28 -16.61 31.27
CA THR A 342 -10.63 -17.47 32.40
C THR A 342 -9.72 -18.69 32.47
N ALA A 343 -9.66 -19.35 33.63
CA ALA A 343 -8.90 -20.59 33.78
C ALA A 343 -9.35 -21.69 32.80
N GLN A 344 -10.64 -21.74 32.47
CA GLN A 344 -11.19 -22.69 31.50
C GLN A 344 -10.76 -22.37 30.06
N GLU A 345 -10.81 -21.10 29.66
CA GLU A 345 -10.37 -20.65 28.33
C GLU A 345 -8.88 -20.89 28.11
N LEU A 346 -8.08 -20.65 29.15
CA LEU A 346 -6.65 -20.93 29.10
C LEU A 346 -6.36 -22.44 28.99
N ALA A 347 -7.03 -23.26 29.79
CA ALA A 347 -6.87 -24.71 29.74
C ALA A 347 -7.23 -25.29 28.36
N GLU A 348 -8.21 -24.69 27.68
CA GLU A 348 -8.58 -25.05 26.31
C GLU A 348 -7.47 -24.70 25.30
N ILE A 349 -6.87 -23.51 25.38
CA ILE A 349 -5.73 -23.17 24.50
C ILE A 349 -4.51 -24.05 24.78
N GLU A 350 -4.19 -24.30 26.04
CA GLU A 350 -3.11 -25.22 26.40
C GLU A 350 -3.39 -26.64 25.87
N ARG A 351 -4.66 -27.06 25.77
CA ARG A 351 -5.07 -28.32 25.14
C ARG A 351 -4.81 -28.29 23.63
N LEU A 352 -5.12 -27.19 22.96
CA LEU A 352 -4.89 -27.01 21.52
C LEU A 352 -3.40 -26.97 21.17
N GLU A 353 -2.58 -26.32 22.01
CA GLU A 353 -1.12 -26.33 21.92
C GLU A 353 -0.56 -27.76 22.03
N ARG A 354 -0.97 -28.53 23.05
CA ARG A 354 -0.53 -29.94 23.21
C ARG A 354 -0.92 -30.84 22.04
N GLN A 355 -1.96 -30.47 21.29
CA GLN A 355 -2.42 -31.18 20.10
C GLN A 355 -1.74 -30.69 18.81
N GLU A 356 -0.86 -29.68 18.90
CA GLU A 356 -0.21 -29.02 17.76
C GLU A 356 -1.22 -28.57 16.70
N THR A 357 -2.40 -28.12 17.15
CA THR A 357 -3.50 -27.74 16.26
C THR A 357 -3.07 -26.57 15.39
N VAL A 358 -3.31 -26.69 14.09
CA VAL A 358 -2.99 -25.66 13.10
C VAL A 358 -4.24 -24.85 12.80
N PHE A 359 -4.08 -23.53 12.84
CA PHE A 359 -5.09 -22.52 12.52
C PHE A 359 -4.62 -21.64 11.35
N GLY A 360 -5.33 -20.55 11.08
CA GLY A 360 -5.10 -19.66 9.93
C GLY A 360 -5.93 -20.00 8.70
N VAL A 361 -5.79 -19.19 7.66
CA VAL A 361 -6.54 -19.34 6.41
C VAL A 361 -5.69 -20.08 5.38
N ALA A 362 -5.97 -21.38 5.19
CA ALA A 362 -5.19 -22.24 4.29
C ALA A 362 -5.12 -21.72 2.84
N ASP A 363 -6.20 -21.14 2.34
CA ASP A 363 -6.26 -20.53 1.00
C ASP A 363 -5.35 -19.29 0.86
N GLU A 364 -5.00 -18.65 1.98
CA GLU A 364 -4.07 -17.53 2.07
C GLU A 364 -2.66 -17.96 2.46
N THR A 365 -2.40 -19.28 2.50
CA THR A 365 -1.13 -19.91 2.90
C THR A 365 -0.70 -19.64 4.34
N GLU A 366 -1.56 -19.02 5.14
CA GLU A 366 -1.34 -18.71 6.54
C GLU A 366 -1.55 -19.95 7.41
N ARG A 367 -0.60 -20.20 8.31
CA ARG A 367 -0.57 -21.38 9.18
C ARG A 367 -0.01 -21.02 10.54
N THR A 368 -0.87 -20.87 11.52
CA THR A 368 -0.50 -20.52 12.89
C THR A 368 -0.63 -21.72 13.81
N GLN A 369 0.20 -21.77 14.85
CA GLN A 369 0.10 -22.69 15.97
C GLN A 369 0.10 -21.89 17.27
N VAL A 370 -0.78 -22.23 18.21
CA VAL A 370 -0.87 -21.52 19.49
C VAL A 370 0.24 -21.94 20.45
N GLU A 371 0.74 -20.99 21.24
CA GLU A 371 1.69 -21.25 22.31
C GLU A 371 1.28 -20.50 23.58
N VAL A 372 1.33 -21.17 24.74
CA VAL A 372 1.12 -20.53 26.03
C VAL A 372 2.44 -20.45 26.78
N ARG A 373 2.89 -19.23 27.10
CA ARG A 373 4.17 -19.01 27.79
C ARG A 373 3.98 -18.12 28.99
N LYS A 374 4.74 -18.35 30.06
CA LYS A 374 4.85 -17.37 31.14
C LYS A 374 5.58 -16.13 30.62
N LEU A 375 5.22 -14.96 31.13
CA LEU A 375 5.92 -13.71 30.83
C LEU A 375 7.42 -13.80 31.15
N SER A 376 7.79 -14.48 32.23
CA SER A 376 9.19 -14.80 32.54
C SER A 376 9.91 -15.52 31.40
N GLN A 377 9.26 -16.52 30.77
CA GLN A 377 9.82 -17.29 29.66
C GLN A 377 9.93 -16.44 28.40
N VAL A 378 8.89 -15.65 28.07
CA VAL A 378 8.91 -14.72 26.93
C VAL A 378 10.15 -13.82 26.98
N LEU A 379 10.48 -13.30 28.16
CA LEU A 379 11.64 -12.43 28.38
C LEU A 379 12.97 -13.21 28.40
N SER A 380 13.06 -14.33 29.13
CA SER A 380 14.32 -15.06 29.29
C SER A 380 14.75 -15.77 28.02
N GLU A 381 13.80 -16.28 27.24
CA GLU A 381 14.04 -17.05 26.02
C GLU A 381 14.05 -16.16 24.76
N ARG A 382 13.72 -14.86 24.90
CA ARG A 382 13.67 -13.88 23.81
C ARG A 382 12.76 -14.34 22.65
N LEU A 383 11.58 -14.85 23.00
CA LEU A 383 10.67 -15.50 22.04
C LEU A 383 10.14 -14.52 20.99
N VAL A 384 9.77 -13.31 21.43
CA VAL A 384 9.11 -12.30 20.59
C VAL A 384 10.03 -11.09 20.39
N ASP A 385 9.72 -10.26 19.39
CA ASP A 385 10.50 -9.05 19.13
C ASP A 385 10.29 -7.95 20.20
N HIS A 386 11.10 -6.89 20.14
CA HIS A 386 11.04 -5.80 21.12
C HIS A 386 9.70 -5.05 21.13
N ALA A 387 9.01 -4.92 19.99
CA ALA A 387 7.73 -4.25 19.93
C ALA A 387 6.66 -5.12 20.62
N SER A 388 6.66 -6.42 20.37
CA SER A 388 5.77 -7.39 21.01
C SER A 388 6.03 -7.53 22.50
N VAL A 389 7.30 -7.51 22.96
CA VAL A 389 7.62 -7.39 24.40
C VAL A 389 6.96 -6.14 24.99
N GLY A 390 7.09 -4.98 24.32
CA GLY A 390 6.49 -3.73 24.79
C GLY A 390 4.96 -3.81 24.92
N MET A 391 4.30 -4.41 23.92
CA MET A 391 2.85 -4.60 23.91
C MET A 391 2.38 -5.56 25.02
N ILE A 392 3.03 -6.71 25.17
CA ILE A 392 2.73 -7.68 26.23
C ILE A 392 2.91 -7.04 27.60
N MET A 393 4.04 -6.35 27.81
CA MET A 393 4.33 -5.68 29.08
C MET A 393 3.29 -4.61 29.39
N GLN A 394 2.87 -3.79 28.41
CA GLN A 394 1.81 -2.80 28.63
C GLN A 394 0.50 -3.46 29.09
N ALA A 395 0.08 -4.52 28.40
CA ALA A 395 -1.16 -5.23 28.74
C ALA A 395 -1.13 -5.86 30.14
N CYS A 396 -0.06 -6.59 30.48
CA CYS A 396 0.05 -7.25 31.76
C CYS A 396 0.28 -6.27 32.92
N LEU A 397 1.04 -5.19 32.71
CA LEU A 397 1.31 -4.19 33.75
C LEU A 397 0.07 -3.39 34.13
N GLU A 398 -0.73 -2.96 33.15
CA GLU A 398 -1.95 -2.20 33.43
C GLU A 398 -2.92 -3.02 34.30
N ASP A 399 -3.13 -4.30 33.99
CA ASP A 399 -3.96 -5.22 34.79
C ASP A 399 -3.37 -5.46 36.19
N TRP A 400 -2.05 -5.66 36.27
CA TRP A 400 -1.38 -5.90 37.55
C TRP A 400 -1.48 -4.68 38.49
N MET A 401 -1.41 -3.47 37.93
CA MET A 401 -1.54 -2.20 38.65
C MET A 401 -2.99 -1.83 39.00
N GLU A 402 -3.99 -2.42 38.34
CA GLU A 402 -5.40 -2.12 38.64
C GLU A 402 -5.73 -2.54 40.09
N PRO A 403 -6.35 -1.64 40.90
CA PRO A 403 -6.71 -1.94 42.28
C PRO A 403 -7.61 -3.17 42.37
N ALA A 404 -7.37 -4.06 43.34
CA ALA A 404 -8.14 -5.31 43.53
C ALA A 404 -9.66 -5.10 43.67
N THR A 405 -10.11 -3.89 44.02
CA THR A 405 -11.53 -3.51 44.11
C THR A 405 -12.22 -3.27 42.77
N GLN A 406 -11.49 -3.27 41.66
CA GLN A 406 -12.01 -3.08 40.29
C GLN A 406 -11.83 -4.32 39.39
N ARG A 407 -11.29 -5.42 39.94
CA ARG A 407 -10.97 -6.67 39.22
C ARG A 407 -12.12 -7.66 39.18
#